data_AF-A0A1V5HS95-F1
#
_entry.id   AF-A0A1V5HS95-F1
#
_cell.length_a   1.000
_cell.length_b   1.000
_cell.length_c   1.000
_cell.angle_alpha   90.00
_cell.angle_beta   90.00
_cell.angle_gamma   90.00
#
_symmetry.space_group_name_H-M   'P 1'
#
loop_
_entity.id
_entity.type
_entity.pdbx_description
1 polymer ?
#
loop_
_entity_poly.entity_id
_entity_poly.type
_entity_poly.pdbx_seq_one_letter_code
_entity_poly.pdbx_strand_id
1 'polypeptide(L)'
;MTAVVAGRAIDWAHLKDQLFPILMAFVIVGTISFKVFSKYRITKDRHQARLMKTLYFHNLDNNAGVFDFLVHEAEEEECKEALLAYWFLLTERNPDGTCFTEEELDDRIEQWLRDRFGLELDFEVDDALRKLQDKRLLTRDGERLTVLPLDEALKRLDELWDNIFTYNE
;
A
#
# COMPACT_ATOMS: atom_id res chain seq x y z
N MET A 1 33.90 -36.84 52.09
CA MET A 1 32.70 -36.32 51.38
C MET A 1 32.37 -34.97 51.98
N THR A 2 32.58 -33.87 51.26
CA THR A 2 31.89 -32.58 51.49
C THR A 2 32.21 -31.67 50.31
N ALA A 3 31.30 -31.62 49.33
CA ALA A 3 31.37 -30.71 48.21
C ALA A 3 30.97 -29.30 48.68
N VAL A 4 31.85 -28.33 48.45
CA VAL A 4 31.61 -26.90 48.62
C VAL A 4 30.65 -26.46 47.51
N VAL A 5 29.41 -26.11 47.87
CA VAL A 5 28.47 -25.45 46.96
C VAL A 5 28.34 -24.00 47.42
N ALA A 6 28.96 -23.12 46.65
CA ALA A 6 28.92 -21.67 46.84
C ALA A 6 27.52 -21.13 46.51
N GLY A 7 26.66 -21.02 47.52
CA GLY A 7 25.37 -20.33 47.41
C GLY A 7 25.54 -18.84 47.66
N ARG A 8 25.63 -18.01 46.61
CA ARG A 8 25.36 -16.57 46.74
C ARG A 8 23.83 -16.40 46.81
N ALA A 9 23.33 -15.87 47.91
CA ALA A 9 21.93 -15.44 48.01
C ALA A 9 21.71 -14.31 47.00
N ILE A 10 20.93 -14.58 45.95
CA ILE A 10 20.55 -13.57 44.96
C ILE A 10 19.57 -12.63 45.65
N ASP A 11 19.95 -11.36 45.77
CA ASP A 11 19.13 -10.35 46.44
C ASP A 11 18.03 -9.86 45.49
N TRP A 12 16.92 -10.60 45.49
CA TRP A 12 15.79 -10.40 44.58
C TRP A 12 15.08 -9.05 44.77
N ALA A 13 15.27 -8.38 45.91
CA ALA A 13 14.69 -7.06 46.16
C ALA A 13 15.39 -5.99 45.32
N HIS A 14 16.71 -5.91 45.39
CA HIS A 14 17.52 -4.97 44.61
C HIS A 14 17.37 -5.18 43.10
N LEU A 15 17.25 -6.45 42.67
CA LEU A 15 17.07 -6.79 41.26
C LEU A 15 15.69 -6.33 40.73
N LYS A 16 14.64 -6.45 41.56
CA LYS A 16 13.30 -5.94 41.21
C LYS A 16 13.27 -4.41 41.13
N ASP A 17 13.91 -3.73 42.08
CA ASP A 17 13.91 -2.26 42.15
C ASP A 17 14.60 -1.61 40.96
N GLN A 18 15.63 -2.26 40.38
CA GLN A 18 16.28 -1.77 39.16
C GLN A 18 15.51 -2.12 37.88
N LEU A 19 14.81 -3.27 37.84
CA LEU A 19 14.09 -3.71 36.65
C LEU A 19 12.76 -2.98 36.45
N PHE A 20 12.01 -2.70 37.51
CA PHE A 20 10.72 -2.03 37.43
C PHE A 20 10.72 -0.70 36.65
N PRO A 21 11.64 0.26 36.90
CA PRO A 21 11.64 1.53 36.17
C PRO A 21 12.02 1.36 34.70
N ILE A 22 12.90 0.41 34.38
CA ILE A 22 13.28 0.10 32.99
C ILE A 22 12.07 -0.47 32.24
N LEU A 23 11.36 -1.41 32.87
CA LEU A 23 10.17 -2.02 32.29
C LEU A 23 9.05 -1.00 32.07
N MET A 24 8.85 -0.08 33.01
CA MET A 24 7.90 1.02 32.86
C MET A 24 8.30 1.99 31.74
N ALA A 25 9.59 2.31 31.60
CA ALA A 25 10.07 3.14 30.50
C ALA A 25 9.82 2.48 29.14
N PHE A 26 10.05 1.16 29.01
CA PHE A 26 9.73 0.42 27.78
C PHE A 26 8.24 0.39 27.47
N VAL A 27 7.37 0.25 28.48
CA VAL A 27 5.91 0.28 28.30
C VAL A 27 5.45 1.65 27.81
N ILE A 28 5.99 2.74 28.36
CA ILE A 28 5.65 4.11 27.97
C ILE A 28 6.12 4.39 26.53
N VAL A 29 7.36 4.05 26.20
CA VAL A 29 7.90 4.22 24.84
C VAL A 29 7.10 3.36 23.85
N GLY A 30 6.82 2.10 24.18
CA GLY A 30 6.03 1.20 23.35
C GLY A 30 4.62 1.72 23.08
N THR A 31 3.93 2.25 24.08
CA THR A 31 2.57 2.81 23.91
C THR A 31 2.57 4.10 23.09
N ILE A 32 3.56 4.98 23.26
CA ILE A 32 3.67 6.21 22.45
C ILE A 32 3.98 5.85 21.00
N SER A 33 4.98 5.00 20.75
CA SER A 33 5.35 4.54 19.41
C SER A 33 4.19 3.85 18.70
N PHE A 34 3.48 2.96 19.39
CA PHE A 34 2.29 2.29 18.85
C PHE A 34 1.17 3.28 18.52
N LYS A 35 0.92 4.27 19.38
CA LYS A 35 -0.11 5.29 19.15
C LYS A 35 0.22 6.22 17.98
N VAL A 36 1.49 6.61 17.83
CA VAL A 36 1.96 7.42 16.70
C VAL A 36 1.86 6.63 15.41
N PHE A 37 2.33 5.39 15.40
CA PHE A 37 2.26 4.50 14.24
C PHE A 37 0.80 4.19 13.84
N SER A 38 -0.06 3.91 14.82
CA SER A 38 -1.48 3.64 14.59
C SER A 38 -2.24 4.87 14.08
N LYS A 39 -1.94 6.08 14.57
CA LYS A 39 -2.49 7.32 14.00
C LYS A 39 -2.01 7.58 12.57
N TYR A 40 -0.75 7.28 12.28
CA TYR A 40 -0.19 7.42 10.93
C TYR A 40 -0.91 6.49 9.95
N ARG A 41 -1.09 5.21 10.32
CA ARG A 41 -1.86 4.24 9.51
C ARG A 41 -3.32 4.68 9.30
N ILE A 42 -4.06 4.97 10.38
CA ILE A 42 -5.48 5.34 10.31
C ILE A 42 -5.74 6.65 9.52
N THR A 43 -4.78 7.57 9.48
CA THR A 43 -4.91 8.84 8.73
C THR A 43 -4.68 8.61 7.24
N LYS A 44 -3.70 7.77 6.87
CA LYS A 44 -3.39 7.41 5.48
C LYS A 44 -4.58 6.74 4.77
N ASP A 45 -5.28 5.88 5.50
CA ASP A 45 -6.40 5.07 5.01
C ASP A 45 -7.61 5.90 4.52
N ARG A 46 -7.94 6.98 5.24
CA ARG A 46 -9.08 7.85 4.89
C ARG A 46 -8.77 8.81 3.75
N HIS A 47 -7.50 9.17 3.58
CA HIS A 47 -7.07 9.96 2.43
C HIS A 47 -7.14 9.10 1.18
N GLN A 48 -6.57 7.89 1.18
CA GLN A 48 -6.61 6.95 0.05
C GLN A 48 -8.05 6.58 -0.37
N ALA A 49 -8.94 6.28 0.58
CA ALA A 49 -10.34 5.98 0.27
C ALA A 49 -11.10 7.18 -0.34
N ARG A 50 -10.73 8.42 0.06
CA ARG A 50 -11.32 9.65 -0.50
C ARG A 50 -10.77 9.92 -1.91
N LEU A 51 -9.49 9.66 -2.15
CA LEU A 51 -8.86 9.75 -3.48
C LEU A 51 -9.52 8.81 -4.48
N MET A 52 -9.75 7.56 -4.09
CA MET A 52 -10.45 6.59 -4.94
C MET A 52 -11.90 6.97 -5.23
N LYS A 53 -12.62 7.57 -4.27
CA LYS A 53 -13.97 8.12 -4.52
C LYS A 53 -13.96 9.31 -5.48
N THR A 54 -12.94 10.16 -5.43
CA THR A 54 -12.79 11.26 -6.40
C THR A 54 -12.62 10.72 -7.83
N LEU A 55 -11.88 9.62 -8.00
CA LEU A 55 -11.73 8.93 -9.30
C LEU A 55 -13.10 8.47 -9.86
N TYR A 56 -13.95 7.87 -9.03
CA TYR A 56 -15.30 7.40 -9.41
C TYR A 56 -16.20 8.53 -9.96
N PHE A 57 -16.17 9.71 -9.35
CA PHE A 57 -17.11 10.80 -9.70
C PHE A 57 -16.64 11.71 -10.84
N HIS A 58 -15.35 11.68 -11.22
CA HIS A 58 -14.81 12.60 -12.23
C HIS A 58 -14.24 11.91 -13.48
N ASN A 59 -13.88 10.63 -13.43
CA ASN A 59 -13.38 9.87 -14.58
C ASN A 59 -14.49 9.49 -15.60
N LEU A 60 -15.76 9.70 -15.27
CA LEU A 60 -16.86 9.58 -16.23
C LEU A 60 -17.09 10.88 -17.04
N ASP A 61 -16.71 12.04 -16.51
CA ASP A 61 -17.08 13.34 -17.09
C ASP A 61 -15.88 14.27 -17.44
N ASN A 62 -14.68 14.11 -16.87
CA ASN A 62 -13.53 15.00 -17.17
C ASN A 62 -12.15 14.38 -16.83
N ASN A 63 -11.56 13.65 -17.78
CA ASN A 63 -10.62 12.53 -17.50
C ASN A 63 -9.16 12.87 -17.18
N ALA A 64 -8.72 14.12 -17.35
CA ALA A 64 -7.28 14.44 -17.28
C ALA A 64 -6.84 15.11 -15.97
N GLY A 65 -7.64 16.02 -15.42
CA GLY A 65 -7.25 16.84 -14.26
C GLY A 65 -7.39 16.15 -12.91
N VAL A 66 -8.36 15.24 -12.77
CA VAL A 66 -8.51 14.44 -11.54
C VAL A 66 -7.44 13.37 -11.43
N PHE A 67 -7.00 12.80 -12.55
CA PHE A 67 -5.87 11.88 -12.54
C PHE A 67 -4.57 12.56 -12.08
N ASP A 68 -4.26 13.75 -12.62
CA ASP A 68 -3.08 14.53 -12.24
C ASP A 68 -3.05 14.85 -10.75
N PHE A 69 -4.20 15.25 -10.19
CA PHE A 69 -4.34 15.50 -8.75
C PHE A 69 -4.06 14.22 -7.93
N LEU A 70 -4.54 13.06 -8.38
CA LEU A 70 -4.39 11.79 -7.67
C LEU A 70 -2.94 11.29 -7.66
N VAL A 71 -2.23 11.39 -8.79
CA VAL A 71 -0.80 11.03 -8.89
C VAL A 71 0.04 11.94 -7.99
N HIS A 72 -0.31 13.23 -7.88
CA HIS A 72 0.39 14.16 -6.98
C HIS A 72 0.11 13.90 -5.49
N GLU A 73 -1.13 13.54 -5.14
CA GLU A 73 -1.55 13.36 -3.75
C GLU A 73 -1.17 12.00 -3.15
N ALA A 74 -0.87 10.99 -3.98
CA ALA A 74 -0.38 9.72 -3.47
C ALA A 74 0.96 9.88 -2.72
N GLU A 75 1.00 9.42 -1.47
CA GLU A 75 2.14 9.64 -0.56
C GLU A 75 3.29 8.63 -0.77
N GLU A 76 2.98 7.40 -1.19
CA GLU A 76 3.95 6.34 -1.49
C GLU A 76 4.11 6.16 -3.00
N GLU A 77 5.37 6.13 -3.45
CA GLU A 77 5.76 5.89 -4.84
C GLU A 77 5.18 4.56 -5.35
N GLU A 78 5.26 3.51 -4.54
CA GLU A 78 4.67 2.20 -4.82
C GLU A 78 3.14 2.21 -5.07
N CYS A 79 2.41 3.16 -4.45
CA CYS A 79 0.97 3.31 -4.62
C CYS A 79 0.63 4.04 -5.93
N LYS A 80 1.51 4.93 -6.39
CA LYS A 80 1.35 5.66 -7.67
C LYS A 80 1.44 4.69 -8.84
N GLU A 81 2.40 3.78 -8.80
CA GLU A 81 2.63 2.82 -9.87
C GLU A 81 1.44 1.89 -10.07
N ALA A 82 0.93 1.28 -8.98
CA ALA A 82 -0.25 0.43 -9.06
C ALA A 82 -1.50 1.19 -9.57
N LEU A 83 -1.66 2.46 -9.17
CA LEU A 83 -2.77 3.30 -9.62
C LEU A 83 -2.64 3.67 -11.11
N LEU A 84 -1.43 4.01 -11.56
CA LEU A 84 -1.11 4.30 -12.97
C LEU A 84 -1.40 3.07 -13.84
N ALA A 85 -0.83 1.92 -13.49
CA ALA A 85 -1.05 0.67 -14.22
C ALA A 85 -2.54 0.31 -14.31
N TYR A 86 -3.27 0.41 -13.20
CA TYR A 86 -4.71 0.15 -13.19
C TYR A 86 -5.49 1.08 -14.12
N TRP A 87 -5.18 2.38 -14.09
CA TRP A 87 -5.86 3.37 -14.91
C TRP A 87 -5.65 3.11 -16.40
N PHE A 88 -4.40 2.90 -16.84
CA PHE A 88 -4.09 2.61 -18.24
C PHE A 88 -4.76 1.33 -18.75
N LEU A 89 -4.76 0.28 -17.93
CA LEU A 89 -5.45 -0.97 -18.25
C LEU A 89 -6.99 -0.81 -18.31
N LEU A 90 -7.54 0.19 -17.62
CA LEU A 90 -8.97 0.47 -17.63
C LEU A 90 -9.39 1.37 -18.81
N THR A 91 -8.62 2.41 -19.13
CA THR A 91 -9.00 3.47 -20.06
C THR A 91 -8.44 3.33 -21.46
N GLU A 92 -7.32 2.62 -21.62
CA GLU A 92 -6.60 2.53 -22.88
C GLU A 92 -6.51 1.09 -23.41
N ARG A 93 -6.31 0.99 -24.71
CA ARG A 93 -6.08 -0.26 -25.45
C ARG A 93 -5.02 0.02 -26.51
N ASN A 94 -4.39 -1.04 -27.00
CA ASN A 94 -3.54 -0.93 -28.17
C ASN A 94 -4.32 -0.37 -29.38
N PRO A 95 -3.63 0.19 -30.39
CA PRO A 95 -4.27 0.72 -31.59
C PRO A 95 -5.14 -0.29 -32.35
N ASP A 96 -4.84 -1.59 -32.21
CA ASP A 96 -5.60 -2.70 -32.79
C ASP A 96 -6.81 -3.14 -31.93
N GLY A 97 -7.05 -2.47 -30.81
CA GLY A 97 -8.10 -2.76 -29.85
C GLY A 97 -7.77 -3.87 -28.85
N THR A 98 -6.56 -4.45 -28.90
CA THR A 98 -6.14 -5.49 -27.96
C THR A 98 -5.76 -4.91 -26.60
N CYS A 99 -5.76 -5.77 -25.58
CA CYS A 99 -5.29 -5.40 -24.26
C CYS A 99 -3.76 -5.38 -24.23
N PHE A 100 -3.17 -4.56 -23.36
CA PHE A 100 -1.73 -4.46 -23.24
C PHE A 100 -1.10 -5.76 -22.74
N THR A 101 0.11 -6.07 -23.23
CA THR A 101 1.07 -6.89 -22.49
C THR A 101 1.74 -6.06 -21.40
N GLU A 102 2.58 -6.71 -20.60
CA GLU A 102 3.38 -6.05 -19.57
C GLU A 102 4.35 -5.02 -20.16
N GLU A 103 5.10 -5.40 -21.21
CA GLU A 103 6.04 -4.51 -21.92
C GLU A 103 5.33 -3.36 -22.64
N GLU A 104 4.20 -3.64 -23.30
CA GLU A 104 3.42 -2.59 -23.98
C GLU A 104 2.84 -1.57 -22.98
N LEU A 105 2.41 -2.05 -21.80
CA LEU A 105 1.90 -1.19 -20.74
C LEU A 105 2.99 -0.28 -20.18
N ASP A 106 4.18 -0.84 -19.97
CA ASP A 106 5.35 -0.15 -19.45
C ASP A 106 5.77 1.01 -20.36
N ASP A 107 6.08 0.68 -21.62
CA ASP A 107 6.44 1.65 -22.67
C ASP A 107 5.41 2.78 -22.77
N ARG A 108 4.13 2.42 -22.70
CA ARG A 108 3.02 3.36 -22.81
C ARG A 108 2.96 4.34 -21.64
N ILE A 109 3.18 3.86 -20.41
CA ILE A 109 3.18 4.66 -19.19
C ILE A 109 4.40 5.58 -19.18
N GLU A 110 5.59 5.05 -19.46
CA GLU A 110 6.79 5.87 -19.53
C GLU A 110 6.70 6.96 -20.59
N GLN A 111 6.19 6.63 -21.77
CA GLN A 111 5.98 7.61 -22.84
C GLN A 111 5.04 8.72 -22.37
N TRP A 112 3.96 8.37 -21.66
CA TRP A 112 3.05 9.36 -21.12
C TRP A 112 3.70 10.24 -20.05
N LEU A 113 4.51 9.66 -19.17
CA LEU A 113 5.24 10.41 -18.13
C LEU A 113 6.25 11.39 -18.75
N ARG A 114 6.95 10.98 -19.80
CA ARG A 114 7.82 11.84 -20.61
C ARG A 114 7.04 12.96 -21.28
N ASP A 115 5.97 12.64 -22.01
CA ASP A 115 5.23 13.61 -22.82
C ASP A 115 4.49 14.64 -21.95
N ARG A 116 3.94 14.20 -20.81
CA ARG A 116 3.10 15.06 -19.97
C ARG A 116 3.84 15.78 -18.85
N PHE A 117 4.89 15.19 -18.30
CA PHE A 117 5.64 15.76 -17.17
C PHE A 117 7.11 16.03 -17.49
N GLY A 118 7.61 15.62 -18.66
CA GLY A 118 9.04 15.72 -18.99
C GLY A 118 9.91 14.83 -18.11
N LEU A 119 9.34 13.76 -17.54
CA LEU A 119 10.05 12.84 -16.65
C LEU A 119 10.50 11.62 -17.45
N GLU A 120 11.81 11.45 -17.58
CA GLU A 120 12.43 10.21 -18.07
C GLU A 120 12.71 9.31 -16.87
N LEU A 121 11.84 8.33 -16.65
CA LEU A 121 12.00 7.29 -15.63
C LEU A 121 11.65 5.92 -16.19
N ASP A 122 12.27 4.91 -15.58
CA ASP A 122 12.00 3.49 -15.76
C ASP A 122 10.84 3.11 -14.82
N PHE A 123 9.73 2.63 -15.37
CA PHE A 123 8.52 2.36 -14.58
C PHE A 123 8.53 0.92 -14.05
N GLU A 124 8.32 0.72 -12.74
CA GLU A 124 8.29 -0.62 -12.13
C GLU A 124 6.94 -1.34 -12.41
N VAL A 125 6.69 -1.67 -13.68
CA VAL A 125 5.44 -2.30 -14.15
C VAL A 125 5.20 -3.65 -13.48
N ASP A 126 6.25 -4.42 -13.25
CA ASP A 126 6.15 -5.77 -12.69
C ASP A 126 5.62 -5.71 -11.25
N ASP A 127 6.13 -4.76 -10.45
CA ASP A 127 5.68 -4.56 -9.08
C ASP A 127 4.25 -3.98 -9.03
N ALA A 128 3.93 -3.04 -9.93
CA ALA A 128 2.59 -2.51 -10.07
C ALA A 128 1.56 -3.63 -10.37
N LEU A 129 1.86 -4.50 -11.35
CA LEU A 129 0.99 -5.61 -11.73
C LEU A 129 0.90 -6.67 -10.63
N ARG A 130 1.99 -6.96 -9.94
CA ARG A 130 2.00 -7.86 -8.78
C ARG A 130 1.05 -7.36 -7.69
N LYS A 131 1.13 -6.07 -7.32
CA LYS A 131 0.23 -5.45 -6.33
C LYS A 131 -1.23 -5.54 -6.74
N LEU A 132 -1.55 -5.33 -8.01
CA LEU A 132 -2.92 -5.45 -8.54
C LEU A 132 -3.41 -6.90 -8.54
N GLN A 133 -2.53 -7.85 -8.86
CA GLN A 133 -2.84 -9.27 -8.84
C GLN A 133 -3.08 -9.80 -7.43
N ASP A 134 -2.26 -9.40 -6.45
CA ASP A 134 -2.41 -9.77 -5.05
C ASP A 134 -3.74 -9.28 -4.46
N LYS A 135 -4.19 -8.10 -4.90
CA LYS A 135 -5.50 -7.52 -4.55
C LYS A 135 -6.65 -8.07 -5.40
N ARG A 136 -6.37 -9.00 -6.31
CA ARG A 136 -7.33 -9.64 -7.23
C ARG A 136 -8.10 -8.62 -8.08
N LEU A 137 -7.39 -7.56 -8.50
CA LEU A 137 -7.90 -6.52 -9.40
C LEU A 137 -7.45 -6.72 -10.85
N LEU A 138 -6.39 -7.50 -11.06
CA LEU A 138 -5.83 -7.84 -12.36
C LEU A 138 -6.19 -9.28 -12.75
N THR A 139 -6.51 -9.48 -14.02
CA THR A 139 -6.65 -10.78 -14.67
C THR A 139 -5.65 -10.87 -15.83
N ARG A 140 -4.86 -11.95 -15.86
CA ARG A 140 -3.95 -12.27 -16.96
C ARG A 140 -4.58 -13.35 -17.84
N ASP A 141 -4.76 -13.06 -19.12
CA ASP A 141 -5.18 -14.02 -20.15
C ASP A 141 -4.03 -14.24 -21.14
N GLY A 142 -3.22 -15.27 -20.87
CA GLY A 142 -1.91 -15.41 -21.50
C GLY A 142 -1.00 -14.23 -21.14
N GLU A 143 -0.55 -13.50 -22.15
CA GLU A 143 0.27 -12.28 -22.00
C GLU A 143 -0.57 -11.01 -21.83
N ARG A 144 -1.89 -11.09 -22.04
CA ARG A 144 -2.77 -9.93 -22.10
C ARG A 144 -3.32 -9.59 -20.71
N LEU A 145 -3.30 -8.31 -20.39
CA LEU A 145 -3.64 -7.79 -19.07
C LEU A 145 -5.00 -7.11 -19.10
N THR A 146 -5.87 -7.48 -18.18
CA THR A 146 -7.17 -6.82 -17.98
C THR A 146 -7.39 -6.54 -16.50
N VAL A 147 -8.11 -5.48 -16.19
CA VAL A 147 -8.45 -5.12 -14.81
C VAL A 147 -9.96 -5.17 -14.60
N LEU A 148 -10.35 -5.38 -13.35
CA LEU A 148 -11.75 -5.25 -12.97
C LEU A 148 -12.26 -3.84 -13.26
N PRO A 149 -13.51 -3.69 -13.74
CA PRO A 149 -14.19 -2.41 -13.79
C PRO A 149 -14.12 -1.70 -12.43
N LEU A 150 -14.11 -0.36 -12.44
CA LEU A 150 -13.88 0.43 -11.23
C LEU A 150 -14.88 0.14 -10.11
N ASP A 151 -16.14 -0.09 -10.43
CA ASP A 151 -17.17 -0.39 -9.43
C ASP A 151 -16.94 -1.74 -8.74
N GLU A 152 -16.48 -2.75 -9.48
CA GLU A 152 -16.10 -4.05 -8.92
C GLU A 152 -14.78 -3.98 -8.15
N ALA A 153 -13.80 -3.22 -8.67
CA ALA A 153 -12.52 -2.99 -8.00
C ALA A 153 -12.70 -2.30 -6.64
N LEU A 154 -13.57 -1.29 -6.56
CA LEU A 154 -13.88 -0.60 -5.31
C LEU A 154 -14.55 -1.53 -4.30
N LYS A 155 -15.54 -2.33 -4.71
CA LYS A 155 -16.16 -3.34 -3.84
C LYS A 155 -15.13 -4.33 -3.30
N ARG A 156 -14.23 -4.81 -4.17
CA ARG A 156 -13.16 -5.73 -3.76
C ARG A 156 -12.20 -5.10 -2.77
N LEU A 157 -11.82 -3.84 -2.97
CA LEU A 157 -10.94 -3.13 -2.05
C LEU A 157 -11.61 -2.86 -0.71
N ASP A 158 -12.91 -2.55 -0.70
CA ASP A 158 -13.73 -2.42 0.52
C ASP A 158 -13.78 -3.74 1.30
N GLU A 159 -14.03 -4.87 0.61
CA GLU A 159 -13.98 -6.21 1.21
C GLU A 159 -12.60 -6.53 1.80
N LEU A 160 -11.51 -6.25 1.07
CA LEU A 160 -10.15 -6.46 1.57
C LEU A 160 -9.89 -5.59 2.80
N TRP A 161 -10.34 -4.34 2.78
CA TRP A 161 -10.20 -3.40 3.88
C TRP A 161 -10.92 -3.89 5.14
N ASP A 162 -12.19 -4.28 5.01
CA ASP A 162 -13.00 -4.77 6.11
C ASP A 162 -12.40 -6.04 6.74
N ASN A 163 -11.78 -6.91 5.93
CA ASN A 163 -11.17 -8.14 6.41
C ASN A 163 -9.79 -7.93 7.07
N ILE A 164 -9.11 -6.80 6.83
CA ILE A 164 -7.83 -6.47 7.49
C ILE A 164 -8.05 -6.06 8.96
N PHE A 165 -9.22 -5.49 9.30
CA PHE A 165 -9.59 -5.13 10.66
C PHE A 165 -10.57 -6.14 11.24
N THR A 166 -10.16 -7.40 11.35
CA THR A 166 -10.89 -8.33 12.21
C THR A 166 -10.73 -7.82 13.66
N TYR A 167 -11.80 -7.25 14.21
CA TYR A 167 -11.89 -6.94 15.64
C TYR A 167 -11.88 -8.30 16.37
N ASN A 168 -10.71 -8.72 16.84
CA ASN A 168 -10.64 -9.79 17.83
C ASN A 168 -11.09 -9.18 19.17
N GLU A 169 -12.25 -9.60 19.65
CA GLU A 169 -12.67 -9.41 21.04
C GLU A 169 -11.66 -9.99 22.03
#